data_AF-A0AAD9MMM0-F1
#
_entry.id   AF-A0AAD9MMM0-F1
#
_cell.length_a   1.000
_cell.length_b   1.000
_cell.length_c   1.000
_cell.angle_alpha   90.00
_cell.angle_beta   90.00
_cell.angle_gamma   90.00
#
_symmetry.space_group_name_H-M   'P 1'
#
loop_
_entity.id
_entity.type
_entity.pdbx_description
1 polymer ?
#
loop_
_entity_poly.entity_id
_entity_poly.type
_entity_poly.pdbx_seq_one_letter_code
_entity_poly.pdbx_strand_id
1 'polypeptide(L)'
;MKYSTRKLPVENVFGAVTTYQCLPNYWIKRGITNTSVSCNKFGMWSNITKTCILIKCPFIPIWDDMEVNTTKRTVDTMINISCFTEEDQTKQIIITQCTSDGDWKPPIRCKGNTTNKLSRLSQSIPVMCMCV
;
A
#
# COMPACT_ATOMS: atom_id res chain seq x y z
N MET A 1 18.16 -10.82 12.91
CA MET A 1 16.96 -10.63 12.06
C MET A 1 17.13 -9.33 11.29
N LYS A 2 16.75 -9.29 10.02
CA LYS A 2 17.00 -8.13 9.14
C LYS A 2 15.98 -7.02 9.46
N TYR A 3 16.44 -5.79 9.61
CA TYR A 3 15.61 -4.58 9.79
C TYR A 3 14.72 -4.54 11.04
N SER A 4 15.24 -5.02 12.17
CA SER A 4 14.51 -5.10 13.43
C SER A 4 15.42 -4.97 14.64
N THR A 5 14.88 -4.47 15.75
CA THR A 5 15.50 -4.50 17.07
C THR A 5 14.73 -5.45 18.00
N ARG A 6 15.45 -6.11 18.91
CA ARG A 6 14.87 -6.96 19.95
C ARG A 6 15.23 -6.38 21.30
N LYS A 7 14.23 -6.13 22.15
CA LYS A 7 14.44 -5.75 23.55
C LYS A 7 14.47 -7.02 24.39
N LEU A 8 15.66 -7.60 24.56
CA LEU A 8 15.84 -8.84 25.33
C LEU A 8 15.38 -8.64 26.79
N PRO A 9 14.77 -9.65 27.41
CA PRO A 9 14.50 -9.63 28.84
C PRO A 9 15.81 -9.76 29.60
N VAL A 10 15.79 -9.32 30.86
CA VAL A 10 16.94 -9.37 31.77
C VAL A 10 17.40 -10.82 32.01
N GLU A 11 16.51 -11.81 31.86
CA GLU A 11 16.81 -13.24 32.00
C GLU A 11 16.20 -14.08 30.86
N ASN A 12 16.99 -15.04 30.35
CA ASN A 12 16.59 -15.96 29.27
C ASN A 12 16.01 -17.27 29.83
N VAL A 13 14.94 -17.18 30.63
CA VAL A 13 14.28 -18.36 31.23
C VAL A 13 13.17 -18.93 30.34
N PHE A 14 12.82 -20.20 30.53
CA PHE A 14 11.65 -20.80 29.87
C PHE A 14 10.40 -19.98 30.18
N GLY A 15 9.64 -19.62 29.15
CA GLY A 15 8.46 -18.75 29.28
C GLY A 15 8.77 -17.25 29.32
N ALA A 16 10.04 -16.82 29.27
CA ALA A 16 10.39 -15.41 29.14
C ALA A 16 9.77 -14.80 27.87
N VAL A 17 9.31 -13.56 27.95
CA VAL A 17 8.69 -12.82 26.84
C VAL A 17 9.55 -11.63 26.48
N THR A 18 9.77 -11.42 25.18
CA THR A 18 10.53 -10.30 24.63
C THR A 18 9.73 -9.61 23.54
N THR A 19 9.86 -8.29 23.46
CA THR A 19 9.24 -7.51 22.39
C THR A 19 10.19 -7.37 21.21
N TYR A 20 9.71 -7.80 20.05
CA TYR A 20 10.34 -7.58 18.77
C TYR A 20 9.74 -6.35 18.12
N GLN A 21 10.59 -5.45 17.60
CA GLN A 21 10.17 -4.21 16.98
C GLN A 21 10.87 -4.01 15.63
N CYS A 22 10.10 -3.68 14.60
CA CYS A 22 10.64 -3.31 13.30
C CYS A 22 11.31 -1.93 13.34
N LEU A 23 12.35 -1.75 12.52
CA LEU A 23 12.94 -0.43 12.30
C LEU A 23 11.90 0.54 11.71
N PRO A 24 12.12 1.87 11.83
CA PRO A 24 11.28 2.86 11.16
C PRO A 24 11.13 2.54 9.67
N ASN A 25 9.92 2.72 9.14
CA ASN A 25 9.54 2.41 7.76
C ASN A 25 9.48 0.90 7.42
N TYR A 26 9.39 0.04 8.44
CA TYR A 26 9.15 -1.39 8.26
C TYR A 26 7.99 -1.91 9.12
N TRP A 27 7.39 -3.00 8.66
CA TRP A 27 6.27 -3.66 9.31
C TRP A 27 6.44 -5.18 9.38
N ILE A 28 5.79 -5.80 10.35
CA ILE A 28 5.58 -7.25 10.41
C ILE A 28 4.45 -7.65 9.45
N LYS A 29 3.37 -6.87 9.50
CA LYS A 29 2.20 -6.88 8.62
C LYS A 29 1.68 -5.43 8.58
N ARG A 30 0.82 -5.10 7.61
CA ARG A 30 0.28 -3.73 7.46
C ARG A 30 -0.19 -3.16 8.82
N GLY A 31 0.39 -2.04 9.23
CA GLY A 31 0.10 -1.36 10.51
C GLY A 31 0.71 -1.97 11.77
N ILE A 32 1.36 -3.14 11.70
CA ILE A 32 1.94 -3.84 12.85
C ILE A 32 3.46 -3.67 12.87
N THR A 33 3.98 -2.92 13.83
CA THR A 33 5.42 -2.63 14.00
C THR A 33 6.10 -3.48 15.06
N ASN A 34 5.35 -4.09 15.97
CA ASN A 34 5.90 -4.89 17.06
C ASN A 34 5.09 -6.17 17.33
N THR A 35 5.73 -7.13 17.99
CA THR A 35 5.09 -8.36 18.44
C THR A 35 5.86 -8.94 19.61
N SER A 36 5.17 -9.62 20.52
CA SER A 36 5.80 -10.34 21.63
C SER A 36 6.14 -11.76 21.21
N VAL A 37 7.34 -12.21 21.55
CA VAL A 37 7.80 -13.58 21.33
C VAL A 37 8.24 -14.20 22.65
N SER A 38 8.00 -15.50 22.81
CA SER A 38 8.26 -16.25 24.04
C SER A 38 9.37 -17.27 23.87
N CYS A 39 10.17 -17.50 24.92
CA CYS A 39 11.19 -18.54 24.93
C CYS A 39 10.55 -19.91 25.17
N ASN A 40 10.69 -20.83 24.21
CA ASN A 40 10.13 -22.17 24.29
C ASN A 40 11.02 -23.13 25.12
N LYS A 41 10.53 -24.35 25.35
CA LYS A 41 11.25 -25.39 26.14
C LYS A 41 12.57 -25.85 25.51
N PHE A 42 12.79 -25.51 24.25
CA PHE A 42 14.01 -25.82 23.49
C PHE A 42 14.99 -24.64 23.47
N GLY A 43 14.74 -23.58 24.26
CA GLY A 43 15.59 -22.38 24.29
C GLY A 43 15.50 -21.52 23.01
N MET A 44 14.49 -21.77 22.17
CA MET A 44 14.24 -21.01 20.95
C MET A 44 13.10 -20.03 21.16
N TRP A 45 13.26 -18.81 20.64
CA TRP A 45 12.18 -17.83 20.63
C TRP A 45 11.09 -18.26 19.66
N SER A 46 9.83 -18.23 20.08
CA SER A 46 8.67 -18.49 19.22
C SER A 46 8.59 -17.44 18.11
N ASN A 47 7.99 -17.78 16.97
CA ASN A 47 7.72 -16.83 15.87
C ASN A 47 8.94 -16.29 15.09
N ILE A 48 9.89 -17.17 14.74
CA ILE A 48 11.15 -16.82 14.04
C ILE A 48 10.90 -16.36 12.58
N THR A 49 9.71 -16.59 12.02
CA THR A 49 9.36 -16.30 10.62
C THR A 49 8.91 -14.85 10.35
N LYS A 50 8.87 -13.98 11.36
CA LYS A 50 8.37 -12.60 11.24
C LYS A 50 9.46 -11.65 10.73
N THR A 51 9.72 -11.67 9.43
CA THR A 51 10.64 -10.71 8.80
C THR A 51 9.96 -9.35 8.66
N CYS A 52 10.64 -8.28 9.08
CA CYS A 52 10.17 -6.92 8.85
C CYS A 52 10.26 -6.58 7.36
N ILE A 53 9.13 -6.21 6.76
CA ILE A 53 8.99 -5.82 5.36
C ILE A 53 9.00 -4.30 5.24
N LEU A 54 9.67 -3.79 4.20
CA LEU A 54 9.71 -2.36 3.92
C LEU A 54 8.31 -1.85 3.58
N ILE A 55 7.91 -0.73 4.18
CA ILE A 55 6.63 -0.07 3.88
C ILE A 55 6.70 0.50 2.47
N LYS A 56 5.71 0.16 1.65
CA LYS A 56 5.53 0.69 0.30
C LYS A 56 4.09 1.14 0.11
N CYS A 57 3.91 2.37 -0.36
CA CYS A 57 2.59 2.87 -0.76
C CYS A 57 2.05 2.12 -1.99
N PRO A 58 0.75 2.22 -2.33
CA PRO A 58 0.17 1.53 -3.47
C PRO A 58 0.88 1.86 -4.78
N PHE A 59 0.84 0.91 -5.73
CA PHE A 59 1.27 1.17 -7.09
C PHE A 59 0.32 2.18 -7.73
N ILE A 60 0.85 3.06 -8.57
CA ILE A 60 0.08 4.05 -9.31
C ILE A 60 0.02 3.56 -10.74
N PRO A 61 -1.16 3.18 -11.27
CA PRO A 61 -1.30 2.78 -12.66
C PRO A 61 -1.13 4.01 -13.54
N ILE A 62 0.00 4.08 -14.25
CA ILE A 62 0.29 5.18 -15.18
C ILE A 62 -0.45 4.92 -16.50
N TRP A 63 -1.20 5.93 -16.94
CA TRP A 63 -1.94 5.94 -18.21
C TRP A 63 -1.35 6.99 -19.16
N ASP A 64 -1.76 6.98 -20.42
CA ASP A 64 -1.20 7.87 -21.46
C ASP A 64 -1.35 9.35 -21.10
N ASP A 65 -2.48 9.72 -20.46
CA ASP A 65 -2.79 11.10 -20.04
C ASP A 65 -2.25 11.45 -18.65
N MET A 66 -1.29 10.67 -18.12
CA MET A 66 -0.75 10.88 -16.79
C MET A 66 0.78 10.91 -16.78
N GLU A 67 1.32 12.00 -16.24
CA GLU A 67 2.76 12.18 -16.05
C GLU A 67 3.08 12.10 -14.56
N VAL A 68 4.05 11.25 -14.20
CA VAL A 68 4.50 11.08 -12.80
C VAL A 68 6.00 11.28 -12.72
N ASN A 69 6.46 12.15 -11.82
CA ASN A 69 7.88 12.45 -11.67
C ASN A 69 8.74 11.27 -11.17
N THR A 70 8.16 10.33 -10.40
CA THR A 70 8.84 9.12 -9.93
C THR A 70 7.87 8.00 -9.59
N THR A 71 8.31 6.76 -9.79
CA THR A 71 7.57 5.54 -9.42
C THR A 71 8.04 4.97 -8.07
N LYS A 72 8.92 5.68 -7.36
CA LYS A 72 9.37 5.29 -6.01
C LYS A 72 8.19 5.34 -5.05
N ARG A 73 8.08 4.30 -4.22
CA ARG A 73 6.92 4.07 -3.33
C ARG A 73 7.29 3.95 -1.86
N THR A 74 8.51 4.34 -1.48
CA THR A 74 8.95 4.23 -0.08
C THR A 74 8.41 5.40 0.73
N VAL A 75 8.31 5.22 2.05
CA VAL A 75 7.93 6.28 2.98
C VAL A 75 8.77 7.55 2.73
N ASP A 76 8.12 8.70 2.89
CA ASP A 76 8.64 10.06 2.65
C ASP A 76 8.96 10.40 1.20
N THR A 77 8.69 9.48 0.26
CA THR A 77 8.72 9.85 -1.17
C THR A 77 7.58 10.82 -1.45
N MET A 78 7.92 12.00 -1.95
CA MET A 78 6.97 12.93 -2.55
C MET A 78 6.90 12.69 -4.05
N ILE A 79 5.67 12.62 -4.57
CA ILE A 79 5.42 12.49 -6.00
C ILE A 79 4.55 13.64 -6.48
N ASN A 80 4.81 14.05 -7.71
CA ASN A 80 4.02 15.02 -8.45
C ASN A 80 3.40 14.27 -9.63
N ILE A 81 2.08 14.24 -9.64
CA ILE A 81 1.27 13.62 -10.68
C ILE A 81 0.56 14.73 -11.43
N SER A 82 0.72 14.74 -12.73
CA SER A 82 -0.07 15.56 -13.62
C SER A 82 -1.06 14.68 -14.38
N CYS A 83 -2.35 14.88 -14.12
CA CYS A 83 -3.41 14.24 -14.89
C CYS A 83 -3.89 15.24 -15.95
N PHE A 84 -3.90 14.83 -17.21
CA PHE A 84 -4.55 15.57 -18.28
C PHE A 84 -5.99 15.08 -18.41
N THR A 85 -6.92 16.01 -18.60
CA THR A 85 -8.33 15.71 -18.87
C THR A 85 -8.69 16.29 -20.23
N GLU A 86 -9.08 15.44 -21.18
CA GLU A 86 -9.51 15.90 -22.51
C GLU A 86 -10.80 16.74 -22.45
N GLU A 87 -11.75 16.35 -21.58
CA GLU A 87 -13.06 17.02 -21.42
C GLU A 87 -12.93 18.50 -21.06
N ASP A 88 -12.03 18.84 -20.15
CA ASP A 88 -11.81 20.20 -19.68
C ASP A 88 -10.61 20.89 -20.35
N GLN A 89 -9.84 20.16 -21.19
CA GLN A 89 -8.52 20.58 -21.68
C GLN A 89 -7.59 21.13 -20.57
N THR A 90 -7.73 20.60 -19.35
CA THR A 90 -7.00 21.09 -18.18
C THR A 90 -5.99 20.07 -17.68
N LYS A 91 -4.92 20.58 -17.05
CA LYS A 91 -3.89 19.80 -16.36
C LYS A 91 -4.13 19.91 -14.85
N GLN A 92 -4.50 18.80 -14.21
CA GLN A 92 -4.62 18.71 -12.75
C GLN A 92 -3.28 18.26 -12.16
N ILE A 93 -2.73 19.05 -11.24
CA ILE A 93 -1.50 18.72 -10.51
C ILE A 93 -1.85 18.20 -9.13
N ILE A 94 -1.33 17.03 -8.77
CA ILE A 94 -1.51 16.37 -7.48
C ILE A 94 -0.13 16.12 -6.87
N ILE A 95 0.12 16.73 -5.71
CA ILE A 95 1.33 16.51 -4.92
C ILE A 95 0.93 15.67 -3.71
N THR A 96 1.57 14.51 -3.55
CA THR A 96 1.27 13.58 -2.45
C THR A 96 2.54 12.93 -1.93
N GLN A 97 2.50 12.53 -0.66
CA GLN A 97 3.60 11.87 0.03
C GLN A 97 3.21 10.46 0.44
N CYS A 98 4.15 9.53 0.31
CA CYS A 98 4.00 8.20 0.86
C CYS A 98 4.21 8.24 2.37
N THR A 99 3.20 7.88 3.16
CA THR A 99 3.30 7.93 4.62
C THR A 99 3.71 6.60 5.23
N SER A 100 4.04 6.62 6.51
CA SER A 100 4.28 5.41 7.32
C SER A 100 3.04 4.54 7.47
N ASP A 101 1.85 5.01 7.09
CA ASP A 101 0.62 4.21 6.96
C ASP A 101 0.59 3.37 5.68
N GLY A 102 1.64 3.46 4.84
CA GLY A 102 1.71 2.74 3.59
C GLY A 102 0.65 3.20 2.58
N ASP A 103 0.22 4.47 2.67
CA ASP A 103 -0.74 5.10 1.77
C ASP A 103 -0.26 6.49 1.33
N TRP A 104 -0.73 6.91 0.15
CA TRP A 104 -0.48 8.25 -0.38
C TRP A 104 -1.40 9.27 0.30
N LYS A 105 -0.83 10.33 0.87
CA LYS A 105 -1.60 11.41 1.50
C LYS A 105 -1.18 12.79 0.95
N PRO A 106 -2.13 13.58 0.40
CA PRO A 106 -3.55 13.25 0.19
C PRO A 106 -3.76 12.10 -0.84
N PRO A 107 -4.93 11.41 -0.83
CA PRO A 107 -5.23 10.36 -1.80
C PRO A 107 -5.18 10.85 -3.23
N ILE A 108 -4.64 10.03 -4.13
CA ILE A 108 -4.51 10.35 -5.56
C ILE A 108 -5.88 10.20 -6.21
N ARG A 109 -6.43 11.30 -6.73
CA ARG A 109 -7.70 11.34 -7.47
C ARG A 109 -7.61 12.30 -8.66
N CYS A 110 -7.40 11.77 -9.85
CA CYS A 110 -7.56 12.53 -11.09
C CYS A 110 -9.06 12.79 -11.33
N LYS A 111 -9.41 14.01 -11.76
CA LYS A 111 -10.80 14.45 -11.99
C LYS A 111 -11.47 13.84 -13.23
N GLY A 112 -10.79 12.98 -13.99
CA GLY A 112 -11.23 12.57 -15.34
C GLY A 112 -11.38 11.07 -15.61
N ASN A 113 -11.84 10.24 -14.66
CA ASN A 113 -12.20 8.85 -15.03
C ASN A 113 -13.48 8.34 -14.35
N THR A 114 -14.60 8.96 -14.71
CA THR A 114 -15.94 8.40 -14.44
C THR A 114 -16.87 8.38 -15.66
N THR A 115 -16.35 8.54 -16.88
CA THR A 115 -17.18 8.50 -18.09
C THR A 115 -16.47 7.78 -19.25
N ASN A 116 -16.92 6.54 -19.48
CA ASN A 116 -17.02 5.90 -20.80
C ASN A 116 -15.73 5.59 -21.60
N LYS A 117 -15.00 4.56 -21.16
CA LYS A 117 -14.37 3.60 -22.09
C LYS A 117 -15.00 2.20 -21.99
N LEU A 118 -16.33 2.16 -21.87
CA LEU A 118 -17.16 1.12 -22.48
C LEU A 118 -17.55 1.66 -23.87
N SER A 119 -16.58 1.66 -24.79
CA SER A 119 -16.84 2.04 -26.17
C SER A 119 -17.75 1.00 -26.81
N ARG A 120 -19.02 1.40 -27.02
CA ARG A 120 -19.94 0.99 -28.10
C ARG A 120 -19.80 -0.47 -28.60
N LEU A 121 -20.75 -1.32 -28.21
CA LEU A 121 -21.52 -2.22 -29.09
C LEU A 121 -22.57 -3.00 -28.25
N SER A 122 -23.73 -2.39 -28.01
CA SER A 122 -24.99 -3.13 -28.12
C SER A 122 -26.00 -2.19 -28.76
N GLN A 123 -26.05 -2.27 -30.09
CA GLN A 123 -27.11 -1.67 -30.86
C GLN A 123 -28.44 -2.28 -30.35
N SER A 124 -29.38 -1.39 -30.05
CA SER A 124 -30.83 -1.59 -30.17
C SER A 124 -31.28 -3.03 -30.45
N ILE A 125 -31.56 -3.80 -29.39
CA ILE A 125 -32.50 -4.91 -29.51
C ILE A 125 -33.89 -4.27 -29.41
N PRO A 126 -34.70 -4.26 -30.49
CA PRO A 126 -36.06 -3.76 -30.39
C PRO A 126 -36.84 -4.69 -29.47
N VAL A 127 -37.65 -4.06 -28.63
CA VAL A 127 -38.67 -4.68 -27.79
C VAL A 127 -39.55 -5.56 -28.69
N MET A 128 -39.52 -6.87 -28.50
CA MET A 128 -40.53 -7.76 -29.07
C MET A 128 -40.96 -8.77 -28.02
N CYS A 129 -42.13 -8.49 -27.43
CA CYS A 129 -42.93 -9.50 -26.76
C CYS A 129 -43.36 -10.54 -27.80
N MET A 130 -43.13 -11.82 -27.52
CA MET A 130 -44.07 -12.87 -27.94
C MET A 130 -44.20 -13.89 -26.81
N CYS A 131 -45.43 -14.06 -26.36
CA CYS A 131 -45.89 -15.17 -25.55
C CYS A 131 -46.03 -16.40 -26.45
N VAL A 132 -45.72 -17.58 -25.94
CA VAL A 132 -46.42 -18.82 -26.26
C VAL A 132 -46.59 -19.61 -24.97
#